data_AF-A0A2X4VNA8-F1
#
_entry.id   AF-A0A2X4VNA8-F1
#
_cell.length_a   1.000
_cell.length_b   1.000
_cell.length_c   1.000
_cell.angle_alpha   90.00
_cell.angle_beta   90.00
_cell.angle_gamma   90.00
#
_symmetry.space_group_name_H-M   'P 1'
#
loop_
_entity.id
_entity.type
_entity.pdbx_description
1 polymer ?
#
loop_
_entity_poly.entity_id
_entity_poly.type
_entity_poly.pdbx_seq_one_letter_code
_entity_poly.pdbx_strand_id
1 'polypeptide(L)'
;MGKYQSVIDYISYFKNVTEEEACYWGGGDKRDDGIFTISYPVYDKQLTSFIEEVTKTDLLDSNYISTLEKYGLPMTMSDEIMRVIHTSNEELTKAILTAYIRQERFNEGLWATAVKDKVFYKLLIRLQQLEDKL
;
A
#
# COMPACT_ATOMS: atom_id res chain seq x y z
N MET A 1 19.84 14.21 1.74
CA MET A 1 18.75 13.32 2.18
C MET A 1 17.97 12.98 0.92
N GLY A 2 17.69 11.69 0.66
CA GLY A 2 16.95 11.26 -0.55
C GLY A 2 15.59 11.93 -0.64
N LYS A 3 15.06 12.09 -1.85
CA LYS A 3 13.80 12.82 -2.10
C LYS A 3 12.62 12.21 -1.33
N TYR A 4 12.62 10.89 -1.16
CA TYR A 4 11.58 10.11 -0.51
C TYR A 4 12.06 9.46 0.79
N GLN A 5 13.10 10.00 1.43
CA GLN A 5 13.69 9.37 2.63
C GLN A 5 12.65 9.09 3.73
N SER A 6 11.74 10.03 4.00
CA SER A 6 10.70 9.85 5.05
C SER A 6 9.78 8.66 4.78
N VAL A 7 9.59 8.29 3.51
CA VAL A 7 8.79 7.13 3.09
C VAL A 7 9.64 5.86 3.09
N ILE A 8 10.91 5.96 2.65
CA ILE A 8 11.88 4.86 2.62
C ILE A 8 12.22 4.36 4.03
N ASP A 9 12.18 5.21 5.05
CA ASP A 9 12.45 4.82 6.45
C ASP A 9 11.49 3.74 6.97
N TYR A 10 10.31 3.58 6.36
CA TYR A 10 9.34 2.51 6.67
C TYR A 10 9.73 1.12 6.12
N ILE A 11 10.82 0.98 5.36
CA ILE A 11 11.30 -0.33 4.88
C ILE A 11 11.47 -1.31 6.04
N SER A 12 12.06 -0.85 7.15
CA SER A 12 12.32 -1.69 8.33
C SER A 12 11.03 -2.23 8.97
N TYR A 13 9.99 -1.40 9.00
CA TYR A 13 8.65 -1.77 9.45
C TYR A 13 8.05 -2.83 8.53
N PHE A 14 7.91 -2.55 7.23
CA PHE A 14 7.28 -3.49 6.28
C PHE A 14 8.05 -4.79 6.07
N LYS A 15 9.36 -4.79 6.32
CA LYS A 15 10.17 -6.01 6.30
C LYS A 15 9.67 -7.03 7.33
N ASN A 16 9.31 -6.56 8.53
CA ASN A 16 9.09 -7.44 9.68
C ASN A 16 7.61 -7.60 10.05
N VAL A 17 6.81 -6.54 9.91
CA VAL A 17 5.41 -6.55 10.35
C VAL A 17 4.60 -7.67 9.66
N THR A 18 3.76 -8.34 10.45
CA THR A 18 2.80 -9.33 9.96
C THR A 18 1.43 -8.70 9.67
N GLU A 19 0.54 -9.44 9.01
CA GLU A 19 -0.82 -8.98 8.73
C GLU A 19 -1.58 -8.67 10.03
N GLU A 20 -1.44 -9.53 11.03
CA GLU A 20 -2.13 -9.45 12.33
C GLU A 20 -1.60 -8.31 13.20
N GLU A 21 -0.31 -7.98 13.08
CA GLU A 21 0.28 -6.81 13.75
C GLU A 21 -0.20 -5.51 13.09
N ALA A 22 -0.29 -5.50 11.75
CA ALA A 22 -0.66 -4.31 10.98
C ALA A 22 -2.15 -4.01 10.99
N CYS A 23 -3.01 -5.02 11.15
CA CYS A 23 -4.45 -4.88 11.09
C CYS A 23 -5.18 -5.93 11.93
N TYR A 24 -6.18 -5.48 12.70
CA TYR A 24 -7.22 -6.34 13.23
C TYR A 24 -8.59 -5.91 12.73
N TRP A 25 -9.55 -6.83 12.69
CA TRP A 25 -10.92 -6.52 12.31
C TRP A 25 -11.75 -6.19 13.55
N GLY A 26 -12.25 -4.96 13.62
CA GLY A 26 -13.20 -4.52 14.65
C GLY A 26 -14.65 -4.64 14.17
N GLY A 27 -15.60 -4.55 15.10
CA GLY A 27 -17.03 -4.71 14.78
C GLY A 27 -17.40 -6.18 14.50
N GLY A 28 -18.53 -6.41 13.83
CA GLY A 28 -19.06 -7.77 13.60
C GLY A 28 -19.84 -8.34 14.80
N ASP A 29 -19.76 -7.69 15.96
CA ASP A 29 -20.44 -8.14 17.17
C ASP A 29 -21.93 -7.82 17.14
N LYS A 30 -22.70 -8.72 17.76
CA LYS A 30 -24.11 -8.51 18.09
C LYS A 30 -24.19 -7.67 19.36
N ARG A 31 -24.82 -6.50 19.27
CA ARG A 31 -25.10 -5.63 20.42
C ARG A 31 -26.29 -6.13 21.24
N ASP A 32 -26.39 -5.66 22.47
CA ASP A 32 -27.45 -6.03 23.43
C ASP A 32 -28.87 -5.67 22.93
N ASP A 33 -28.98 -4.70 22.02
CA ASP A 33 -30.21 -4.28 21.34
C ASP A 33 -30.58 -5.15 20.11
N GLY A 34 -29.78 -6.18 19.82
CA GLY A 34 -29.97 -7.08 18.69
C GLY A 34 -29.43 -6.55 17.35
N ILE A 35 -28.81 -5.37 17.32
CA ILE A 35 -28.19 -4.80 16.12
C ILE A 35 -26.80 -5.41 15.91
N PHE A 36 -26.49 -5.77 14.65
CA PHE A 36 -25.15 -6.20 14.26
C PHE A 36 -24.34 -5.00 13.77
N THR A 37 -23.09 -4.89 14.21
CA THR A 37 -22.13 -3.96 13.63
C THR A 37 -21.46 -4.59 12.41
N ILE A 38 -21.20 -3.81 11.37
CA ILE A 38 -20.41 -4.27 10.21
C ILE A 38 -18.96 -4.35 10.64
N SER A 39 -18.24 -5.39 10.24
CA SER A 39 -16.80 -5.52 10.50
C SER A 39 -16.01 -4.52 9.66
N TYR A 40 -14.94 -3.96 10.23
CA TYR A 40 -14.07 -3.00 9.54
C TYR A 40 -12.61 -3.21 9.96
N PRO A 41 -11.65 -2.97 9.04
CA PRO A 41 -10.24 -3.05 9.37
C PRO A 41 -9.84 -1.88 10.29
N VAL A 42 -9.07 -2.20 11.32
CA VAL A 42 -8.40 -1.23 12.18
C VAL A 42 -6.91 -1.40 12.02
N TYR A 43 -6.30 -0.42 11.36
CA TYR A 43 -4.88 -0.41 11.06
C TYR A 43 -4.04 0.11 12.21
N ASP A 44 -2.83 -0.43 12.34
CA ASP A 44 -1.88 0.06 13.31
C ASP A 44 -1.42 1.51 12.99
N LYS A 45 -0.80 2.13 13.99
CA LYS A 45 -0.34 3.51 13.89
C LYS A 45 0.79 3.71 12.86
N GLN A 46 1.69 2.74 12.70
CA GLN A 46 2.81 2.87 11.76
C GLN A 46 2.33 2.75 10.31
N LEU A 47 1.42 1.82 10.01
CA LEU A 47 0.80 1.69 8.70
C LEU A 47 0.04 2.96 8.31
N THR A 48 -0.79 3.50 9.21
CA THR A 48 -1.51 4.76 8.95
C THR A 48 -0.56 5.94 8.78
N SER A 49 0.48 6.05 9.62
CA SER A 49 1.52 7.09 9.48
C SER A 49 2.28 6.98 8.15
N PHE A 50 2.56 5.77 7.67
CA PHE A 50 3.14 5.55 6.35
C PHE A 50 2.27 6.13 5.24
N ILE A 51 0.96 5.85 5.26
CA ILE A 51 0.02 6.37 4.26
C ILE A 51 -0.01 7.90 4.30
N GLU A 52 -0.08 8.49 5.49
CA GLU A 52 -0.01 9.94 5.67
C GLU A 52 1.29 10.53 5.11
N GLU A 53 2.44 9.92 5.38
CA GLU A 53 3.73 10.36 4.83
C GLU A 53 3.76 10.30 3.30
N VAL A 54 3.25 9.23 2.68
CA VAL A 54 3.15 9.14 1.22
C VAL A 54 2.31 10.29 0.66
N THR A 55 1.20 10.67 1.33
CA THR A 55 0.33 11.76 0.86
C THR A 55 0.99 13.15 0.90
N LYS A 56 2.07 13.33 1.66
CA LYS A 56 2.85 14.58 1.73
C LYS A 56 3.90 14.70 0.62
N THR A 57 4.07 13.67 -0.20
CA THR A 57 5.06 13.60 -1.30
C THR A 57 4.39 13.67 -2.68
N ASP A 58 5.19 13.71 -3.75
CA ASP A 58 4.72 13.54 -5.14
C ASP A 58 4.72 12.07 -5.62
N LEU A 59 4.64 11.11 -4.69
CA LEU A 59 4.56 9.67 -5.02
C LEU A 59 3.18 9.23 -5.53
N LEU A 60 2.12 10.00 -5.24
CA LEU A 60 0.77 9.66 -5.66
C LEU A 60 0.52 10.12 -7.10
N ASP A 61 0.39 9.16 -8.02
CA ASP A 61 0.03 9.42 -9.41
C ASP A 61 -1.48 9.66 -9.55
N SER A 62 -1.88 10.89 -9.88
CA SER A 62 -3.29 11.22 -10.09
C SER A 62 -3.93 10.43 -11.24
N ASN A 63 -3.14 9.96 -12.20
CA ASN A 63 -3.56 9.24 -13.39
C ASN A 63 -3.17 7.76 -13.35
N TYR A 64 -2.95 7.20 -12.15
CA TYR A 64 -2.45 5.83 -11.96
C TYR A 64 -3.23 4.76 -12.76
N ILE A 65 -4.54 4.96 -12.99
CA ILE A 65 -5.36 4.07 -13.83
C ILE A 65 -4.80 4.04 -15.27
N SER A 66 -4.69 5.20 -15.91
CA SER A 66 -4.15 5.31 -17.26
C SER A 66 -2.68 4.88 -17.33
N THR A 67 -1.91 5.09 -16.26
CA THR A 67 -0.54 4.59 -16.17
C THR A 67 -0.52 3.06 -16.14
N LEU A 68 -1.32 2.40 -15.30
CA LEU A 68 -1.40 0.94 -15.28
C LEU A 68 -1.84 0.37 -16.64
N GLU A 69 -2.85 0.98 -17.28
CA GLU A 69 -3.33 0.61 -18.61
C GLU A 69 -2.23 0.75 -19.69
N LYS A 70 -1.45 1.85 -19.66
CA LYS A 70 -0.30 2.08 -20.55
C LYS A 70 0.74 0.96 -20.44
N TYR A 71 0.91 0.39 -19.25
CA TYR A 71 1.79 -0.75 -18.99
C TYR A 71 1.12 -2.12 -19.19
N GLY A 72 -0.14 -2.15 -19.64
CA GLY A 72 -0.89 -3.38 -19.87
C GLY A 72 -1.30 -4.13 -18.60
N LEU A 73 -1.32 -3.44 -17.45
CA LEU A 73 -1.61 -4.05 -16.16
C LEU A 73 -3.09 -3.90 -15.78
N PRO A 74 -3.66 -4.89 -15.06
CA PRO A 74 -5.02 -4.80 -14.59
C PRO A 74 -5.16 -3.74 -13.49
N MET A 75 -6.38 -3.23 -13.33
CA MET A 75 -6.77 -2.44 -12.17
C MET A 75 -6.81 -3.27 -10.89
N THR A 76 -7.13 -4.57 -11.01
CA THR A 76 -7.24 -5.48 -9.87
C THR A 76 -5.86 -5.79 -9.30
N MET A 77 -5.69 -5.63 -7.99
CA MET A 77 -4.46 -6.00 -7.29
C MET A 77 -4.26 -7.51 -7.37
N SER A 78 -3.32 -7.94 -8.22
CA SER A 78 -3.09 -9.34 -8.59
C SER A 78 -1.60 -9.70 -8.57
N ASP A 79 -1.33 -11.00 -8.70
CA ASP A 79 0.04 -11.53 -8.85
C ASP A 79 0.81 -10.89 -10.00
N GLU A 80 0.12 -10.46 -11.06
CA GLU A 80 0.74 -9.82 -12.22
C GLU A 80 1.40 -8.49 -11.84
N ILE A 81 0.69 -7.64 -11.09
CA ILE A 81 1.23 -6.39 -10.58
C ILE A 81 2.42 -6.66 -9.67
N MET A 82 2.33 -7.68 -8.80
CA MET A 82 3.44 -8.02 -7.89
C MET A 82 4.71 -8.45 -8.63
N ARG A 83 4.57 -9.14 -9.77
CA ARG A 83 5.72 -9.59 -10.57
C ARG A 83 6.48 -8.44 -11.20
N VAL A 84 5.84 -7.31 -11.51
CA VAL A 84 6.50 -6.19 -12.21
C VAL A 84 7.13 -5.15 -11.28
N ILE A 85 6.85 -5.18 -9.97
CA ILE A 85 7.38 -4.18 -9.01
C ILE A 85 8.91 -4.08 -9.05
N HIS A 86 9.62 -5.21 -9.15
CA HIS A 86 11.09 -5.19 -9.09
C HIS A 86 11.74 -4.59 -10.36
N THR A 87 11.01 -4.52 -11.47
CA THR A 87 11.47 -3.99 -12.76
C THR A 87 10.82 -2.67 -13.15
N SER A 88 9.79 -2.20 -12.43
CA SER A 88 9.05 -0.99 -12.74
C SER A 88 9.95 0.26 -12.74
N ASN A 89 9.73 1.19 -13.66
CA ASN A 89 10.37 2.51 -13.59
C ASN A 89 9.68 3.39 -12.53
N GLU A 90 10.13 4.63 -12.35
CA GLU A 90 9.53 5.54 -11.35
C GLU A 90 8.03 5.76 -11.59
N GLU A 91 7.63 6.01 -12.84
CA GLU A 91 6.23 6.23 -13.23
C GLU A 91 5.34 5.05 -12.81
N LEU A 92 5.71 3.82 -13.20
CA LEU A 92 4.93 2.63 -12.87
C LEU A 92 4.98 2.30 -11.36
N THR A 93 6.11 2.53 -10.69
CA THR A 93 6.22 2.32 -9.24
C THR A 93 5.25 3.22 -8.47
N LYS A 94 5.16 4.49 -8.85
CA LYS A 94 4.20 5.45 -8.29
C LYS A 94 2.75 5.05 -8.56
N ALA A 95 2.45 4.59 -9.77
CA ALA A 95 1.12 4.14 -10.13
C ALA A 95 0.67 2.92 -9.32
N ILE A 96 1.53 1.91 -9.16
CA ILE A 96 1.23 0.72 -8.35
C ILE A 96 1.04 1.11 -6.87
N LEU A 97 1.93 1.93 -6.31
CA LEU A 97 1.78 2.42 -4.94
C LEU A 97 0.45 3.15 -4.75
N THR A 98 0.09 4.02 -5.69
CA THR A 98 -1.17 4.77 -5.65
C THR A 98 -2.37 3.83 -5.71
N ALA A 99 -2.31 2.78 -6.54
CA ALA A 99 -3.38 1.81 -6.66
C ALA A 99 -3.66 1.12 -5.31
N TYR A 100 -2.63 0.61 -4.63
CA TYR A 100 -2.79 0.01 -3.31
C TYR A 100 -3.32 0.99 -2.26
N ILE A 101 -2.81 2.23 -2.24
CA ILE A 101 -3.26 3.23 -1.27
C ILE A 101 -4.73 3.61 -1.48
N ARG A 102 -5.14 3.85 -2.73
CA ARG A 102 -6.50 4.36 -3.03
C ARG A 102 -7.56 3.27 -3.05
N GLN A 103 -7.21 2.05 -3.44
CA GLN A 103 -8.20 0.97 -3.58
C GLN A 103 -8.72 0.42 -2.24
N GLU A 104 -8.05 0.70 -1.13
CA GLU A 104 -8.56 0.41 0.23
C GLU A 104 -9.99 0.93 0.44
N ARG A 105 -10.34 2.07 -0.18
CA ARG A 105 -11.69 2.67 -0.12
C ARG A 105 -12.78 1.81 -0.75
N PHE A 106 -12.39 0.82 -1.55
CA PHE A 106 -13.29 -0.07 -2.29
C PHE A 106 -13.08 -1.54 -1.96
N ASN A 107 -11.97 -1.88 -1.30
CA ASN A 107 -11.58 -3.22 -0.90
C ASN A 107 -10.99 -3.15 0.51
N GLU A 108 -11.87 -3.22 1.51
CA GLU A 108 -11.50 -3.13 2.92
C GLU A 108 -10.50 -4.25 3.27
N GLY A 109 -9.40 -3.89 3.95
CA GLY A 109 -8.35 -4.85 4.30
C GLY A 109 -7.28 -5.01 3.22
N LEU A 110 -7.33 -4.25 2.13
CA LEU A 110 -6.32 -4.30 1.07
C LEU A 110 -4.93 -3.91 1.57
N TRP A 111 -4.81 -2.94 2.48
CA TRP A 111 -3.52 -2.60 3.07
C TRP A 111 -2.96 -3.74 3.92
N ALA A 112 -3.81 -4.47 4.67
CA ALA A 112 -3.39 -5.65 5.42
C ALA A 112 -2.89 -6.76 4.47
N THR A 113 -3.61 -6.98 3.37
CA THR A 113 -3.20 -7.93 2.32
C THR A 113 -1.86 -7.51 1.68
N ALA A 114 -1.67 -6.22 1.40
CA ALA A 114 -0.42 -5.69 0.88
C ALA A 114 0.76 -5.86 1.86
N VAL A 115 0.51 -5.80 3.17
CA VAL A 115 1.50 -6.13 4.21
C VAL A 115 1.85 -7.61 4.15
N LYS A 116 0.85 -8.49 4.17
CA LYS A 116 1.00 -9.94 4.10
C LYS A 116 1.85 -10.38 2.91
N ASP A 117 1.56 -9.84 1.74
CA ASP A 117 2.20 -10.19 0.46
C ASP A 117 3.52 -9.44 0.20
N LYS A 118 3.95 -8.63 1.18
CA LYS A 118 5.15 -7.78 1.16
C LYS A 118 5.16 -6.80 -0.01
N VAL A 119 4.00 -6.35 -0.46
CA VAL A 119 3.86 -5.40 -1.57
C VAL A 119 4.49 -4.06 -1.21
N PHE A 120 4.10 -3.46 -0.08
CA PHE A 120 4.66 -2.17 0.34
C PHE A 120 6.19 -2.28 0.53
N TYR A 121 6.67 -3.35 1.15
CA TYR A 121 8.12 -3.61 1.26
C TYR A 121 8.82 -3.61 -0.11
N LYS A 122 8.29 -4.37 -1.09
CA LYS A 122 8.86 -4.45 -2.45
C LYS A 122 8.84 -3.09 -3.16
N LEU A 123 7.77 -2.31 -3.01
CA LEU A 123 7.65 -0.98 -3.59
C LEU A 123 8.68 -0.01 -3.00
N LEU A 124 8.90 -0.05 -1.68
CA LEU A 124 9.88 0.82 -1.02
C LEU A 124 11.32 0.46 -1.36
N ILE A 125 11.63 -0.83 -1.43
CA ILE A 125 12.94 -1.29 -1.94
C ILE A 125 13.14 -0.81 -3.38
N ARG A 126 12.10 -0.91 -4.22
CA ARG A 126 12.18 -0.43 -5.60
C ARG A 126 12.40 1.08 -5.66
N LEU A 127 11.68 1.84 -4.84
CA LEU A 127 11.81 3.29 -4.76
C LEU A 127 13.22 3.71 -4.37
N GLN A 128 13.79 3.08 -3.34
CA GLN A 128 15.18 3.31 -2.91
C GLN A 128 16.18 3.04 -4.05
N GLN A 129 16.03 1.92 -4.76
CA GLN A 129 16.90 1.60 -5.91
C GLN A 129 16.79 2.60 -7.07
N LEU A 130 15.64 3.26 -7.22
CA LEU A 130 15.44 4.29 -8.24
C LEU A 130 16.06 5.62 -7.80
N GLU A 131 16.04 5.94 -6.50
CA GLU A 131 16.76 7.11 -5.96
C GLU A 131 18.27 6.98 -6.05
N ASP A 132 18.83 5.81 -5.71
CA ASP A 132 20.28 5.58 -5.72
C ASP A 132 20.89 5.64 -7.13
N LYS A 133 20.05 5.63 -8.17
CA LYS A 133 20.45 5.73 -9.59
C LYS A 133 20.37 7.14 -10.16
N LEU A 134 19.87 8.11 -9.39
CA LEU A 134 19.79 9.53 -9.73
C LEU A 134 21.03 10.28 -9.23
#